data_AF-A0ABD4Z551-F1
#
_entry.id   AF-A0ABD4Z551-F1
#
_cell.length_a   1.000
_cell.length_b   1.000
_cell.length_c   1.000
_cell.angle_alpha   90.00
_cell.angle_beta   90.00
_cell.angle_gamma   90.00
#
_symmetry.space_group_name_H-M   'P 1'
#
loop_
_entity.id
_entity.type
_entity.pdbx_description
1 polymer ?
#
loop_
_entity_poly.entity_id
_entity_poly.type
_entity_poly.pdbx_seq_one_letter_code
_entity_poly.pdbx_strand_id
1 'polypeptide(L)'
;MSVCKKYVVRVGEKEIEIDEKVVKILNIYVRTEMNLEKLAEELGLDGWAEAYEFVKKIPAWIAWTPSILWQREMEKCEKASEVKIVKI
;
A
#
# COMPACT_ATOMS: atom_id res chain seq x y z
N MET A 1 21.06 -9.18 10.35
CA MET A 1 19.66 -9.67 10.37
C MET A 1 18.80 -8.60 9.72
N SER A 2 18.39 -8.79 8.47
CA SER A 2 17.43 -7.90 7.80
C SER A 2 16.04 -8.24 8.32
N VAL A 3 15.39 -7.31 9.00
CA VAL A 3 14.00 -7.47 9.43
C VAL A 3 13.13 -6.83 8.35
N CYS A 4 12.37 -7.63 7.61
CA CYS A 4 11.42 -7.10 6.65
C CYS A 4 10.15 -6.64 7.36
N LYS A 5 9.60 -5.48 7.00
CA LYS A 5 8.29 -5.02 7.48
C LYS A 5 7.30 -5.08 6.33
N LYS A 6 6.31 -5.97 6.43
CA LYS A 6 5.14 -5.96 5.55
C LYS A 6 4.05 -5.12 6.19
N TYR A 7 3.46 -4.21 5.43
CA TYR A 7 2.35 -3.40 5.91
C TYR A 7 1.05 -3.97 5.36
N VAL A 8 0.08 -4.19 6.26
CA VAL A 8 -1.27 -4.63 5.88
C VAL A 8 -2.25 -3.62 6.45
N VAL A 9 -3.10 -3.09 5.60
CA VAL A 9 -4.14 -2.13 5.97
C VAL A 9 -5.48 -2.83 5.88
N ARG A 10 -6.25 -2.80 6.98
CA ARG A 10 -7.60 -3.36 6.98
C ARG A 10 -8.63 -2.26 6.71
N VAL A 11 -9.47 -2.45 5.69
CA VAL A 11 -10.55 -1.54 5.31
C VAL A 11 -11.85 -2.34 5.33
N GLY A 12 -12.73 -2.05 6.29
CA GLY A 12 -13.93 -2.85 6.52
C GLY A 12 -13.60 -4.33 6.77
N GLU A 13 -14.08 -5.19 5.87
CA GLU A 13 -13.85 -6.64 5.87
C GLU A 13 -12.67 -7.08 5.01
N LYS A 14 -12.05 -6.15 4.26
CA LYS A 14 -10.91 -6.44 3.37
C LYS A 14 -9.58 -6.13 4.04
N GLU A 15 -8.60 -7.00 3.84
CA GLU A 15 -7.19 -6.77 4.20
C GLU A 15 -6.38 -6.54 2.92
N ILE A 16 -5.75 -5.37 2.81
CA ILE A 16 -4.90 -5.00 1.68
C ILE A 16 -3.44 -5.06 2.12
N GLU A 17 -2.64 -5.94 1.50
CA GLU A 17 -1.19 -5.93 1.64
C GLU A 17 -0.59 -4.80 0.78
N ILE A 18 0.26 -3.97 1.39
CA ILE A 18 0.98 -2.90 0.68
C ILE A 18 2.14 -3.52 -0.11
N ASP A 19 1.83 -4.04 -1.29
CA ASP A 19 2.79 -4.54 -2.27
C ASP A 19 3.26 -3.44 -3.24
N GLU A 20 4.11 -3.81 -4.19
CA GLU A 20 4.57 -2.89 -5.25
C GLU A 20 3.41 -2.28 -6.04
N LYS A 21 2.38 -3.08 -6.35
CA LYS A 21 1.24 -2.65 -7.17
C LYS A 21 0.42 -1.62 -6.43
N VAL A 22 0.14 -1.85 -5.14
CA VAL A 22 -0.57 -0.93 -4.27
C VAL A 22 0.21 0.37 -4.12
N VAL A 23 1.53 0.31 -3.89
CA VAL A 23 2.37 1.53 -3.83
C VAL A 23 2.38 2.27 -5.17
N LYS A 24 2.38 1.55 -6.29
CA LYS A 24 2.29 2.17 -7.62
C LYS A 24 0.96 2.90 -7.81
N ILE A 25 -0.16 2.28 -7.43
CA ILE A 25 -1.50 2.90 -7.47
C ILE A 25 -1.51 4.13 -6.56
N LEU A 26 -0.97 4.03 -5.34
CA LEU A 26 -0.86 5.16 -4.40
C LEU A 26 0.02 6.29 -4.94
N ASN A 27 1.14 5.97 -5.59
CA ASN A 27 1.99 6.97 -6.24
C ASN A 27 1.23 7.71 -7.34
N ILE A 28 0.43 7.00 -8.14
CA ILE A 28 -0.41 7.63 -9.17
C ILE A 28 -1.46 8.51 -8.49
N TYR A 29 -2.12 8.00 -7.45
CA TYR A 29 -3.12 8.75 -6.70
C TYR A 29 -2.59 10.07 -6.13
N VAL A 30 -1.41 10.07 -5.49
CA VAL A 30 -0.85 11.31 -4.89
C VAL A 30 -0.20 12.25 -5.92
N ARG A 31 0.16 11.77 -7.12
CA ARG A 31 0.86 12.57 -8.15
C ARG A 31 -0.05 13.03 -9.29
N THR A 32 -1.28 12.54 -9.35
CA THR A 32 -2.24 12.83 -10.41
C THR A 32 -3.58 13.23 -9.81
N GLU A 33 -4.48 13.78 -10.62
CA GLU A 33 -5.86 14.13 -10.20
C GLU A 33 -6.79 12.90 -10.13
N MET A 34 -6.26 11.74 -9.72
CA MET A 34 -7.06 10.51 -9.59
C MET A 34 -8.07 10.67 -8.45
N ASN A 35 -9.34 10.37 -8.75
CA ASN A 35 -10.41 10.42 -7.75
C ASN A 35 -10.48 9.14 -6.89
N LEU A 36 -11.23 9.21 -5.79
CA LEU A 36 -11.39 8.09 -4.85
C LEU A 36 -12.14 6.90 -5.44
N GLU A 37 -13.05 7.13 -6.41
CA GLU A 37 -13.76 6.06 -7.10
C GLU A 37 -12.80 5.20 -7.93
N LYS A 38 -11.94 5.84 -8.72
CA LYS A 38 -10.93 5.15 -9.51
C LYS A 38 -9.88 4.47 -8.63
N LEU A 39 -9.51 5.09 -7.52
CA LEU A 39 -8.65 4.46 -6.52
C LEU A 39 -9.29 3.19 -5.95
N ALA A 40 -10.60 3.23 -5.68
CA ALA A 40 -11.34 2.07 -5.19
C ALA A 40 -11.34 0.93 -6.22
N GLU A 41 -11.62 1.24 -7.50
CA GLU A 41 -11.57 0.25 -8.59
C GLU A 41 -10.19 -0.42 -8.70
N GLU A 42 -9.12 0.38 -8.71
CA GLU A 42 -7.76 -0.15 -8.84
C GLU A 42 -7.32 -1.00 -7.64
N LEU A 43 -7.84 -0.71 -6.44
CA LEU A 43 -7.57 -1.45 -5.20
C LEU A 43 -8.58 -2.58 -4.93
N GLY A 44 -9.61 -2.74 -5.76
CA GLY A 44 -10.67 -3.73 -5.55
C GLY A 44 -11.55 -3.46 -4.33
N LEU A 45 -11.70 -2.20 -3.94
CA LEU A 45 -12.53 -1.73 -2.82
C LEU A 45 -13.98 -1.47 -3.27
N ASP A 46 -14.94 -1.62 -2.35
CA ASP A 46 -16.37 -1.45 -2.60
C ASP A 46 -16.77 0.04 -2.57
N GLY A 47 -16.17 0.81 -3.48
CA GLY A 47 -16.49 2.22 -3.73
C GLY A 47 -15.62 3.23 -2.98
N TRP A 48 -15.93 4.51 -3.20
CA TRP A 48 -15.10 5.64 -2.75
C TRP A 48 -14.93 5.74 -1.23
N ALA A 49 -15.91 5.26 -0.45
CA ALA A 49 -15.88 5.32 1.01
C ALA A 49 -14.77 4.42 1.59
N GLU A 50 -14.61 3.21 1.06
CA GLU A 50 -13.53 2.31 1.44
C GLU A 50 -12.16 2.86 1.02
N ALA A 51 -12.05 3.42 -0.19
CA ALA A 51 -10.82 4.05 -0.66
C ALA A 51 -10.41 5.24 0.22
N TYR A 52 -11.37 6.03 0.70
CA TYR A 52 -11.10 7.11 1.63
C TYR A 52 -10.53 6.61 2.97
N GLU A 53 -11.15 5.57 3.55
CA GLU A 53 -10.66 4.95 4.79
C GLU A 53 -9.28 4.32 4.61
N PHE A 54 -9.00 3.73 3.45
CA PHE A 54 -7.68 3.21 3.09
C PHE A 54 -6.61 4.31 3.11
N VAL A 55 -6.83 5.41 2.37
CA VAL A 55 -5.88 6.53 2.28
C VAL A 55 -5.62 7.14 3.65
N LYS A 56 -6.67 7.26 4.48
CA LYS A 56 -6.57 7.81 5.83
C LYS A 56 -5.71 6.97 6.77
N LYS A 57 -5.74 5.64 6.63
CA LYS A 57 -4.91 4.73 7.43
C LYS A 57 -3.47 4.67 6.96
N ILE A 58 -3.23 4.94 5.68
CA ILE A 58 -1.88 4.88 5.12
C ILE A 58 -1.03 6.06 5.58
N PRO A 59 0.16 5.78 6.16
CA PRO A 59 1.15 6.81 6.39
C PRO A 59 1.57 7.48 5.08
N ALA A 60 1.60 8.81 5.06
CA ALA A 60 1.94 9.58 3.86
C ALA A 60 3.26 9.11 3.22
N TRP A 61 4.29 8.79 4.01
CA TRP A 61 5.58 8.35 3.50
C TRP A 61 5.51 7.08 2.62
N ILE A 62 4.55 6.17 2.85
CA ILE A 62 4.33 5.00 1.99
C ILE A 62 3.82 5.45 0.62
N ALA A 63 2.82 6.32 0.59
CA ALA A 63 2.23 6.82 -0.66
C ALA A 63 3.20 7.68 -1.48
N TRP A 64 4.14 8.37 -0.82
CA TRP A 64 5.19 9.17 -1.48
C TRP A 64 6.42 8.37 -1.89
N THR A 65 6.60 7.15 -1.37
CA THR A 65 7.74 6.29 -1.72
C THR A 65 7.58 5.80 -3.15
N PRO A 66 8.54 6.07 -4.06
CA PRO A 66 8.51 5.52 -5.41
C PRO A 66 8.39 4.00 -5.40
N SER A 67 7.46 3.45 -6.17
CA SER A 67 7.25 1.99 -6.33
C SER A 67 8.53 1.22 -6.63
N ILE A 68 9.44 1.78 -7.44
CA ILE A 68 10.76 1.18 -7.73
C ILE A 68 11.63 0.99 -6.47
N LEU A 69 11.56 1.92 -5.52
CA LEU A 69 12.27 1.80 -4.25
C LEU A 69 11.59 0.77 -3.35
N TRP A 70 10.25 0.72 -3.37
CA TRP A 70 9.49 -0.28 -2.63
C TRP A 70 9.78 -1.71 -3.13
N GLN A 71 9.83 -1.89 -4.45
CA GLN A 71 10.21 -3.15 -5.09
C GLN A 71 11.59 -3.61 -4.61
N ARG A 72 12.57 -2.71 -4.63
CA ARG A 72 13.94 -3.02 -4.18
C ARG A 72 14.00 -3.41 -2.70
N GLU A 73 13.19 -2.79 -1.85
CA GLU A 73 13.08 -3.18 -0.44
C GLU A 73 12.41 -4.56 -0.28
N MET A 74 11.38 -4.85 -1.09
CA MET A 74 10.72 -6.15 -1.11
C MET A 74 11.64 -7.27 -1.66
N GLU A 75 12.47 -7.00 -2.66
CA GLU A 75 13.49 -7.95 -3.16
C GLU A 75 14.55 -8.27 -2.11
N LYS A 76 14.92 -7.28 -1.27
CA LYS A 76 15.78 -7.52 -0.10
C LYS A 76 15.05 -8.32 0.98
N CYS A 77 13.74 -8.15 1.09
CA CYS A 77 12.88 -8.89 2.01
C CYS A 77 12.69 -10.36 1.62
N GLU A 78 12.60 -10.71 0.33
CA GLU A 78 12.57 -12.12 -0.11
C GLU A 78 13.82 -12.90 0.30
N LYS A 79 14.94 -12.20 0.45
CA LYS A 79 16.20 -12.77 0.94
C LYS A 79 16.34 -12.74 2.46
N ALA A 80 15.36 -12.17 3.17
CA ALA A 80 15.37 -12.00 4.62
C ALA A 80 14.53 -13.10 5.31
N SER A 81 15.07 -13.67 6.37
CA SER A 81 14.47 -14.79 7.11
C SER A 81 13.34 -14.41 8.06
N GLU A 82 13.07 -13.11 8.28
CA GLU A 82 12.06 -12.63 9.24
C GLU A 82 11.19 -11.52 8.65
N VAL A 83 9.88 -11.80 8.57
CA VAL A 83 8.86 -10.85 8.10
C VAL A 83 7.99 -10.43 9.28
N LYS A 84 8.02 -9.13 9.62
CA LYS A 84 7.12 -8.53 10.62
C LYS A 84 5.95 -7.89 9.90
N ILE A 85 4.74 -8.40 10.17
CA ILE A 85 3.51 -7.81 9.67
C ILE A 85 3.13 -6.65 10.59
N VAL A 86 3.15 -5.44 10.05
CA VAL A 86 2.66 -4.23 10.71
C VAL A 86 1.24 -3.99 10.20
N LYS A 87 0.27 -4.23 11.07
CA LYS A 87 -1.14 -3.91 10.79
C LYS A 87 -1.38 -2.43 11.11
N ILE A 88 -1.83 -1.66 10.13
CA ILE A 88 -2.15 -0.23 10.25
C ILE A 88 -3.66 -0.03 10.07
#